data_AF-A0A3N0A1L0-F1
#
_entry.id   AF-A0A3N0A1L0-F1
#
_cell.length_a   1.000
_cell.length_b   1.000
_cell.length_c   1.000
_cell.angle_alpha   90.00
_cell.angle_beta   90.00
_cell.angle_gamma   90.00
#
_symmetry.space_group_name_H-M   'P 1'
#
loop_
_entity.id
_entity.type
_entity.pdbx_description
1 polymer ?
#
loop_
_entity_poly.entity_id
_entity_poly.type
_entity_poly.pdbx_seq_one_letter_code
_entity_poly.pdbx_strand_id
1 'polypeptide(L)' 'MNPARKISTFDGSGFWKNAYVHQRAKLLRLAGVPESQISELADKRYLDLSSDLRYDMETCGAVLRDLK' A
#
# COMPACT_ATOMS: atom_id res chain seq x y z
N MET A 1 6.56 3.42 -31.70
CA MET A 1 6.07 2.41 -30.75
C MET A 1 6.21 2.99 -29.35
N ASN A 2 5.09 3.36 -28.71
CA ASN A 2 5.12 3.80 -27.31
C ASN A 2 5.27 2.53 -26.45
N PRO A 3 6.36 2.33 -25.69
CA PRO A 3 6.47 1.15 -24.85
C PRO A 3 5.29 1.21 -23.88
N ALA A 4 4.48 0.15 -23.86
CA ALA A 4 3.34 -0.02 -22.98
C ALA A 4 3.71 0.55 -21.60
N ARG A 5 3.03 1.63 -21.17
CA ARG A 5 3.06 2.05 -19.78
C ARG A 5 2.61 0.82 -19.01
N LYS A 6 3.56 0.05 -18.48
CA LYS A 6 3.27 -1.03 -17.55
C LYS A 6 2.50 -0.33 -16.45
N ILE A 7 1.19 -0.54 -16.42
CA ILE A 7 0.38 -0.27 -15.24
C ILE A 7 0.97 -1.23 -14.23
N SER A 8 2.01 -0.78 -13.54
CA SER A 8 2.71 -1.56 -12.54
C SER A 8 1.77 -1.51 -11.36
N THR A 9 0.75 -2.36 -11.36
CA THR A 9 -0.09 -2.63 -10.20
C THR A 9 0.86 -2.90 -9.05
N PHE A 10 0.84 -2.01 -8.06
CA PHE A 10 1.69 -2.13 -6.89
C PHE A 10 1.31 -3.43 -6.17
N ASP A 11 2.24 -4.36 -6.00
CA ASP A 11 1.96 -5.62 -5.28
C ASP A 11 1.85 -5.35 -3.78
N GLY A 12 0.63 -4.97 -3.36
CA GLY A 12 0.34 -4.62 -1.97
C GLY A 12 0.55 -5.80 -1.02
N SER A 13 0.24 -7.03 -1.45
CA SER A 13 0.42 -8.23 -0.62
C SER A 13 1.89 -8.59 -0.41
N GLY A 14 2.67 -8.61 -1.50
CA GLY A 14 4.11 -8.85 -1.44
C GLY A 14 4.86 -7.77 -0.68
N PHE A 15 4.44 -6.50 -0.83
CA PHE A 15 4.94 -5.40 -0.01
C PHE A 15 4.60 -5.63 1.46
N TRP A 16 3.34 -5.86 1.82
CA TRP A 16 2.92 -6.00 3.22
C TRP A 16 3.69 -7.09 3.95
N LYS A 17 3.92 -8.23 3.29
CA LYS A 17 4.67 -9.36 3.86
C LYS A 17 6.11 -9.00 4.23
N ASN A 18 6.76 -8.14 3.44
CA ASN A 18 8.17 -7.78 3.60
C ASN A 18 8.38 -6.39 4.23
N ALA A 19 7.33 -5.60 4.36
CA ALA A 19 7.36 -4.23 4.85
C ALA A 19 7.26 -4.17 6.38
N TYR A 20 8.07 -3.30 6.99
CA TYR A 20 7.96 -2.95 8.40
C TYR A 20 6.70 -2.12 8.67
N VAL A 21 6.28 -2.07 9.94
CA VAL A 21 5.11 -1.30 10.40
C VAL A 21 5.15 0.15 9.91
N HIS A 22 6.31 0.82 9.95
CA HIS A 22 6.45 2.20 9.48
C HIS A 22 6.28 2.34 7.96
N GLN A 23 6.69 1.34 7.17
CA GLN A 23 6.53 1.33 5.71
C GLN A 23 5.07 1.07 5.33
N ARG A 24 4.40 0.14 6.04
CA ARG A 24 2.96 -0.09 5.92
C ARG A 24 2.16 1.16 6.30
N ALA A 25 2.55 1.82 7.38
CA ALA A 25 1.95 3.08 7.81
C ALA A 25 2.10 4.17 6.75
N LYS A 26 3.26 4.27 6.10
CA LYS A 26 3.49 5.22 5.00
C LYS A 26 2.58 4.94 3.80
N LEU A 27 2.39 3.66 3.44
CA LEU A 27 1.46 3.25 2.38
C LEU A 27 0.00 3.58 2.74
N LEU A 28 -0.41 3.33 3.98
CA LEU A 28 -1.75 3.69 4.48
C LEU A 28 -1.99 5.20 4.39
N ARG A 29 -0.99 6.03 4.73
CA ARG A 29 -1.07 7.50 4.58
C ARG A 29 -1.27 7.90 3.12
N LEU A 30 -0.54 7.27 2.19
CA LEU A 30 -0.68 7.53 0.76
C LEU A 30 -2.04 7.07 0.20
N ALA A 31 -2.61 6.01 0.77
CA ALA A 31 -3.97 5.55 0.48
C ALA A 31 -5.06 6.43 1.11
N GLY A 32 -4.70 7.54 1.78
CA GLY A 32 -5.67 8.46 2.37
C GLY A 32 -6.23 8.03 3.73
N VAL A 33 -5.62 7.04 4.38
CA VAL A 33 -6.04 6.59 5.71
C VAL A 33 -5.62 7.63 6.77
N PRO A 34 -6.52 8.03 7.68
CA PRO A 34 -6.21 8.97 8.75
C PRO A 34 -5.24 8.38 9.77
N GLU A 35 -4.31 9.19 10.30
CA GLU A 35 -3.24 8.74 11.23
C GLU A 35 -3.75 7.96 12.44
N SER A 36 -4.93 8.29 12.95
CA SER A 36 -5.56 7.59 14.08
C SER A 36 -5.86 6.12 13.80
N GLN A 37 -6.12 5.74 12.53
CA GLN A 37 -6.42 4.37 12.13
C GLN A 37 -5.17 3.62 11.62
N ILE A 38 -4.09 4.34 11.33
CA ILE A 38 -2.92 3.76 10.67
C ILE A 38 -2.19 2.76 11.57
N SER A 39 -2.04 3.05 12.86
CA SER A 39 -1.39 2.13 13.80
C SER A 39 -2.11 0.79 13.87
N GLU A 40 -3.44 0.82 13.98
CA GLU A 40 -4.27 -0.39 14.02
C GLU A 40 -4.26 -1.15 12.69
N LEU A 41 -4.29 -0.45 11.56
CA LEU A 41 -4.30 -1.08 10.24
C LEU A 41 -2.93 -1.62 9.84
N ALA A 42 -1.83 -0.95 10.20
CA ALA A 42 -0.46 -1.38 9.88
C ALA A 42 -0.06 -2.67 10.60
N ASP A 43 -0.65 -2.94 11.77
CA ASP A 43 -0.44 -4.14 12.57
C ASP A 43 -1.23 -5.36 12.05
N LYS A 44 -2.33 -5.12 11.34
CA LYS A 44 -3.14 -6.18 10.71
C LYS A 44 -2.42 -6.85 9.54
N ARG A 45 -2.84 -8.07 9.20
CA ARG A 45 -2.39 -8.74 7.97
C ARG A 45 -3.09 -8.09 6.78
N TYR A 46 -2.42 -8.09 5.63
CA TYR A 46 -2.97 -7.53 4.38
C TYR A 46 -4.37 -8.07 4.04
N LEU A 47 -4.60 -9.37 4.26
CA LEU A 47 -5.88 -10.03 4.00
C LEU A 47 -6.99 -9.62 4.97
N ASP A 48 -6.65 -9.11 6.16
CA ASP A 48 -7.62 -8.61 7.14
C ASP A 48 -8.00 -7.15 6.85
N LEU A 49 -7.36 -6.48 5.88
CA LEU A 49 -7.75 -5.16 5.41
C LEU A 49 -8.96 -5.24 4.48
N SER A 50 -9.79 -4.19 4.49
CA SER A 50 -10.92 -4.08 3.56
C SER A 50 -10.45 -4.19 2.11
N SER A 51 -11.26 -4.78 1.26
CA SER A 51 -11.02 -4.86 -0.20
C SER A 51 -10.86 -3.46 -0.82
N ASP A 52 -11.63 -2.47 -0.37
CA ASP A 52 -11.49 -1.08 -0.81
C ASP A 52 -10.11 -0.51 -0.48
N LEU A 53 -9.65 -0.69 0.76
CA LEU A 53 -8.35 -0.18 1.20
C LEU A 53 -7.20 -0.83 0.43
N ARG A 54 -7.30 -2.14 0.16
CA ARG A 54 -6.31 -2.84 -0.68
C ARG A 54 -6.30 -2.27 -2.10
N TYR A 55 -7.47 -2.05 -2.69
CA TYR A 55 -7.58 -1.42 -4.00
C TYR A 55 -6.98 -0.02 -4.02
N ASP A 56 -7.29 0.82 -3.03
CA ASP A 56 -6.71 2.16 -2.89
C ASP A 56 -5.18 2.11 -2.78
N MET A 57 -4.62 1.18 -2.00
CA MET A 57 -3.18 1.00 -1.91
C MET A 57 -2.53 0.58 -3.22
N GLU A 58 -3.18 -0.29 -3.98
CA GLU A 58 -2.67 -0.80 -5.25
C GLU A 58 -2.83 0.22 -6.39
N THR A 59 -3.70 1.21 -6.22
CA THR A 59 -4.04 2.24 -7.21
C THR A 59 -3.61 3.66 -6.84
N CYS A 60 -3.14 3.93 -5.61
CA CYS A 60 -2.71 5.27 -5.15
C CYS A 60 -1.43 5.78 -5.85
N GLY A 61 -0.86 4.99 -6.77
CA GLY A 61 0.32 5.36 -7.53
C GLY A 61 1.61 5.35 -6.70
N ALA A 62 1.58 4.79 -5.49
CA ALA A 62 2.76 4.64 -4.66
C ALA A 62 3.79 3.74 -5.36
N VAL A 63 5.01 4.24 -5.50
CA VAL A 63 6.14 3.47 -6.01
C VAL A 63 6.90 2.91 -4.80
N LEU A 64 7.41 1.68 -4.88
CA LEU A 64 8.21 1.06 -3.80
C LEU A 64 9.36 1.95 -3.29
N ARG A 65 9.85 2.88 -4.11
CA ARG A 65 10.90 3.85 -3.75
C ARG A 65 10.41 4.88 -2.72
N ASP A 66 9.13 5.25 -2.76
CA ASP A 66 8.52 6.18 -1.81
C ASP A 66 8.25 5.54 -0.45
N LEU A 67 8.21 4.20 -0.41
CA LEU A 67 7.88 3.41 0.79
C LEU A 67 9.11 2.83 1.51
N LYS A 68 10.31 3.02 0.94
CA LYS A 68 11.58 2.58 1.53
C LYS A 68 12.11 3.55 2.57
#